data_AF-A0A433KR87-F1
#
_entry.id   AF-A0A433KR87-F1
#
_cell.length_a   1.000
_cell.length_b   1.000
_cell.length_c   1.000
_cell.angle_alpha   90.00
_cell.angle_beta   90.00
_cell.angle_gamma   90.00
#
_symmetry.space_group_name_H-M   'P 1'
#
loop_
_entity.id
_entity.type
_entity.pdbx_description
1 polymer ?
#
loop_
_entity_poly.entity_id
_entity_poly.type
_entity_poly.pdbx_seq_one_letter_code
_entity_poly.pdbx_strand_id
1 'polypeptide(L)' 'MLKASWETPQQLKADIGTASILKGGRVVFNIGGNKYRVILSIRYEQQIAWVRFVGTHAQYDKVDAETI' A
#
# COMPACT_ATOMS: atom_id res chain seq x y z
N MET A 1 15.37 11.63 -8.49
CA MET A 1 14.17 11.12 -7.80
C MET A 1 13.64 9.96 -8.64
N LEU A 2 13.64 8.74 -8.11
CA LEU A 2 13.02 7.61 -8.81
C LEU A 2 11.52 7.84 -8.87
N LYS A 3 10.95 7.77 -10.07
CA LYS A 3 9.50 7.81 -10.30
C LYS A 3 9.05 6.39 -10.60
N ALA A 4 8.03 5.92 -9.91
CA ALA A 4 7.35 4.68 -10.25
C ALA A 4 5.99 5.02 -10.90
N SER A 5 5.61 4.25 -11.90
CA SER A 5 4.30 4.29 -12.54
C SER A 5 3.86 2.86 -12.68
N TRP A 6 2.81 2.48 -11.97
CA TRP A 6 2.24 1.14 -12.04
C TRP A 6 0.85 1.25 -12.64
N GLU A 7 0.60 0.55 -13.74
CA GLU A 7 -0.72 0.50 -14.38
C GLU A 7 -1.61 -0.58 -13.75
N THR A 8 -1.00 -1.55 -13.06
CA THR A 8 -1.72 -2.64 -12.42
C THR A 8 -1.15 -2.97 -11.03
N PRO A 9 -1.96 -3.55 -10.13
CA PRO A 9 -1.47 -4.06 -8.85
C PRO A 9 -0.35 -5.11 -9.00
N GLN A 10 -0.37 -5.89 -10.08
CA GLN A 10 0.62 -6.91 -10.37
C GLN A 10 1.99 -6.29 -10.69
N GLN A 11 2.02 -5.19 -11.45
CA GLN A 11 3.27 -4.45 -11.70
C GLN A 11 3.85 -3.89 -10.40
N LEU A 12 3.00 -3.31 -9.55
CA LEU A 12 3.41 -2.84 -8.22
C LEU A 12 4.00 -3.98 -7.39
N LYS A 13 3.32 -5.13 -7.34
CA LYS A 13 3.79 -6.31 -6.59
C LYS A 13 5.09 -6.88 -7.16
N ALA A 14 5.30 -6.82 -8.47
CA ALA A 14 6.54 -7.25 -9.10
C ALA A 14 7.73 -6.37 -8.72
N ASP A 15 7.51 -5.05 -8.64
CA ASP A 15 8.53 -4.07 -8.25
C ASP A 15 8.78 -4.08 -6.73
N ILE A 16 7.71 -4.15 -5.94
CA ILE A 16 7.75 -4.18 -4.47
C ILE A 16 7.18 -5.52 -4.00
N GLY A 17 8.01 -6.56 -4.04
CA GLY A 17 7.63 -7.94 -3.67
C GLY A 17 7.05 -8.09 -2.26
N THR A 18 7.34 -7.17 -1.33
CA THR A 18 6.82 -7.19 0.04
C THR A 18 5.46 -6.50 0.19
N ALA A 19 4.94 -5.83 -0.84
CA ALA A 19 3.64 -5.16 -0.79
C ALA A 19 2.50 -6.18 -0.76
N SER A 20 1.48 -5.97 0.07
CA SER A 20 0.28 -6.81 0.07
C SER A 20 -0.81 -6.11 -0.73
N ILE A 21 -1.25 -6.72 -1.82
CA ILE A 21 -2.37 -6.24 -2.64
C ILE A 21 -3.67 -6.71 -2.00
N LEU A 22 -4.60 -5.78 -1.78
CA LEU A 22 -5.93 -6.03 -1.24
C LEU A 22 -7.01 -5.66 -2.26
N LYS A 23 -8.27 -5.94 -1.92
CA LYS A 23 -9.42 -5.54 -2.75
C LYS A 23 -9.56 -4.02 -2.85
N GLY A 24 -10.28 -3.55 -3.86
CA GLY A 24 -10.61 -2.13 -4.03
C GLY A 24 -9.40 -1.23 -4.33
N GLY A 25 -8.33 -1.78 -4.90
CA GLY A 25 -7.11 -1.03 -5.23
C GLY A 25 -6.27 -0.64 -4.00
N ARG A 26 -6.45 -1.33 -2.88
CA ARG A 26 -5.70 -1.07 -1.65
C ARG A 26 -4.39 -1.84 -1.60
N VAL A 27 -3.38 -1.24 -1.02
CA VAL A 27 -2.04 -1.83 -0.90
C VAL A 27 -1.45 -1.53 0.47
N VAL A 28 -0.87 -2.54 1.10
CA VAL A 28 -0.14 -2.41 2.37
C VAL A 28 1.36 -2.52 2.12
N PHE A 29 2.12 -1.54 2.60
CA PHE A 29 3.58 -1.56 2.58
C PHE A 29 4.16 -1.75 3.97
N ASN A 30 5.19 -2.58 4.06
CA ASN A 30 6.00 -2.75 5.27
C ASN A 30 7.21 -1.82 5.19
N ILE A 31 7.33 -0.86 6.11
CA ILE A 31 8.44 0.13 6.06
C ILE A 31 9.22 0.18 7.38
N GLY A 32 10.46 0.70 7.30
CA GLY A 32 11.32 0.88 8.46
C GLY A 32 11.76 -0.42 9.13
N GLY A 33 12.09 -1.46 8.36
CA GLY A 33 12.44 -2.78 8.90
C GLY A 33 11.25 -3.49 9.51
N ASN A 34 10.10 -3.45 8.82
CA ASN A 34 8.83 -4.07 9.23
C ASN A 34 8.14 -3.44 10.46
N LYS A 35 8.65 -2.31 10.98
CA LYS A 35 8.11 -1.63 12.18
C LYS A 35 6.76 -0.94 11.94
N TYR A 36 6.51 -0.51 10.71
CA TYR A 36 5.33 0.24 10.33
C TYR A 36 4.59 -0.38 9.14
N ARG A 37 3.33 0.03 9.00
CA ARG A 37 2.45 -0.25 7.86
C ARG A 37 1.96 1.06 7.27
N VAL A 38 1.95 1.12 5.95
CA VAL A 38 1.29 2.19 5.20
C VAL A 38 0.22 1.56 4.35
N ILE A 39 -1.03 2.01 4.49
CA ILE A 39 -2.13 1.60 3.62
C ILE A 39 -2.33 2.72 2.60
N LEU A 40 -2.20 2.38 1.33
CA LEU A 40 -2.60 3.23 0.21
C LEU A 40 -3.89 2.71 -0.41
N SER A 41 -4.75 3.61 -0.86
CA SER A 41 -5.75 3.33 -1.88
C SER A 41 -5.22 3.91 -3.19
N ILE A 42 -5.07 3.09 -4.21
CA ILE A 42 -4.48 3.47 -5.49
C ILE A 42 -5.54 3.33 -6.58
N ARG A 43 -5.72 4.41 -7.33
CA ARG A 43 -6.42 4.40 -8.61
C ARG A 43 -5.38 4.35 -9.73
N TYR A 44 -5.10 3.15 -10.19
CA TYR A 44 -4.00 2.89 -11.12
C TYR A 44 -4.17 3.61 -12.46
N GLU A 45 -5.36 3.61 -13.06
CA GLU A 45 -5.58 4.33 -14.33
C GLU A 45 -5.29 5.83 -14.23
N GLN A 46 -5.68 6.46 -13.11
CA GLN A 46 -5.48 7.89 -12.87
C GLN A 46 -4.08 8.20 -12.30
N GLN A 47 -3.28 7.19 -11.95
CA GLN A 47 -2.00 7.33 -11.27
C GLN A 47 -2.07 8.18 -9.98
N ILE A 48 -3.16 8.03 -9.20
CA ILE A 48 -3.34 8.72 -7.91
C ILE A 48 -3.35 7.71 -6.78
N ALA A 49 -2.59 8.00 -5.72
CA ALA A 49 -2.57 7.25 -4.48
C ALA A 49 -2.97 8.14 -3.30
N TRP A 50 -3.85 7.63 -2.44
CA TRP A 50 -4.23 8.27 -1.19
C TRP A 50 -3.68 7.46 -0.03
N VAL A 51 -2.99 8.12 0.89
CA VAL A 51 -2.59 7.54 2.17
C VAL A 51 -3.83 7.42 3.05
N ARG A 52 -4.21 6.19 3.38
CA ARG A 52 -5.32 5.91 4.29
C ARG A 52 -4.86 5.71 5.73
N PHE A 53 -3.64 5.21 5.89
CA PHE A 53 -3.08 4.92 7.20
C PHE A 53 -1.56 4.93 7.18
N VAL A 54 -0.97 5.40 8.27
CA VAL A 54 0.44 5.21 8.61
C VAL A 54 0.51 4.93 10.11
N GLY A 55 1.13 3.82 10.50
CA GLY A 55 1.25 3.47 11.91
C GLY A 55 2.10 2.24 12.16
N THR A 56 2.35 1.95 13.44
CA THR A 56 3.09 0.76 13.86
C THR A 56 2.32 -0.51 13.54
N HIS A 57 2.97 -1.66 13.64
CA HIS A 57 2.29 -2.96 13.54
C HIS A 57 1.10 -3.05 14.52
N ALA A 58 1.30 -2.67 15.79
CA ALA A 58 0.25 -2.73 16.81
C ALA A 58 -0.91 -1.77 16.57
N GLN A 59 -0.69 -0.67 15.85
CA GLN A 59 -1.78 0.22 15.40
C GLN A 59 -2.49 -0.35 14.18
N TYR A 60 -1.73 -0.95 13.26
CA TYR A 60 -2.27 -1.61 12.07
C TYR A 60 -3.20 -2.78 12.45
N ASP A 61 -2.84 -3.56 13.48
CA ASP A 61 -3.66 -4.68 13.95
C ASP A 61 -5.06 -4.25 14.46
N LYS A 62 -5.27 -2.94 14.69
CA LYS A 62 -6.53 -2.37 15.18
C LYS A 62 -7.39 -1.78 14.06
N VAL A 63 -6.94 -1.80 12.81
CA VAL A 63 -7.69 -1.27 11.67
C VAL A 63 -7.92 -2.36 10.64
N ASP A 64 -9.07 -2.31 9.97
CA ASP A 64 -9.33 -3.14 8.82
C ASP A 64 -8.84 -2.44 7.55
N ALA A 65 -7.76 -2.96 6.99
CA ALA A 65 -7.10 -2.39 5.82
C ALA A 65 -8.00 -2.33 4.58
N GLU A 66 -9.06 -3.14 4.49
CA GLU A 66 -10.01 -3.13 3.36
C GLU A 66 -11.05 -2.00 3.46
N THR A 67 -11.28 -1.43 4.65
CA THR A 67 -12.42 -0.52 4.88
C THR A 67 -12.03 0.94 5.24
N ILE A 68 -10.81 1.22 5.73
CA ILE A 68 -10.41 2.58 6.19
C ILE A 68 -9.89 3.54 5.11
#